data_AF-A0A938G9M5-F1
#
_entry.id   AF-A0A938G9M5-F1
#
_cell.length_a   1.000
_cell.length_b   1.000
_cell.length_c   1.000
_cell.angle_alpha   90.00
_cell.angle_beta   90.00
_cell.angle_gamma   90.00
#
_symmetry.space_group_name_H-M   'P 1'
#
loop_
_entity.id
_entity.type
_entity.pdbx_description
1 polymer ?
#
loop_
_entity_poly.entity_id
_entity_poly.type
_entity_poly.pdbx_seq_one_letter_code
_entity_poly.pdbx_strand_id
1 'polypeptide(L)'
;MLLRHRLAFVMAAAVAVSACGQRLIYEASTDPTITTTVADSDGANATESPTSPDGSNENDTAQPGTISWESCSAGPTGTYECGNLDVPFDYANPSIGTFSLYLVRRLADSTATRIGSMLVNPGGPGFGGTVVAEQAEWYLSSSLMDRFDIVGWDPRGTGQSTPAVDCIDEYDQYFGIDSPPNDAAAKQKMIDLTQEFIDQCVARNGEMLKYISTEATARDMDSIRRALGEEKITYFGFSYGSELGATWVTLFPDTVRAAVFDGASDPNANGFDQAMAQLKGFEQQLDAFLADCAKRPTCAIYNSGNPAALFDKLAQDIDAKPLPSSAGRTPVTQGVFYTAVIQAMYSNTLWPTLEAALAQAVAGNGKGLLRLYDEYYQRKVDGSYGNELEAFLAISCLDDPETSTVAEIDADVPKFAAA
;
A
#
# COMPACT_ATOMS: atom_id res chain seq x y z
N MET A 1 3.08 -31.13 14.04
CA MET A 1 3.74 -30.63 12.82
C MET A 1 3.09 -29.33 12.29
N LEU A 2 1.86 -29.01 12.71
CA LEU A 2 1.15 -27.72 12.46
C LEU A 2 1.59 -26.52 13.35
N LEU A 3 2.72 -26.60 14.07
CA LEU A 3 3.05 -25.66 15.17
C LEU A 3 4.07 -24.55 14.80
N ARG A 4 4.41 -24.37 13.53
CA ARG A 4 5.49 -23.44 13.12
C ARG A 4 5.11 -22.29 12.20
N HIS A 5 3.89 -22.24 11.65
CA HIS A 5 3.52 -21.23 10.66
C HIS A 5 2.17 -20.63 11.06
N ARG A 6 2.22 -19.63 11.96
CA ARG A 6 1.05 -19.06 12.63
C ARG A 6 0.23 -18.14 11.75
N LEU A 7 0.82 -17.50 10.76
CA LEU A 7 0.27 -16.48 9.85
C LEU A 7 0.00 -17.01 8.44
N ALA A 8 0.46 -18.24 8.13
CA ALA A 8 0.40 -18.81 6.79
C ALA A 8 -0.99 -18.83 6.15
N PHE A 9 -2.05 -19.00 6.94
CA PHE A 9 -3.42 -19.08 6.44
C PHE A 9 -4.08 -17.71 6.17
N VAL A 10 -3.54 -16.62 6.73
CA VAL A 10 -4.11 -15.26 6.56
C VAL A 10 -3.47 -14.56 5.37
N MET A 11 -2.17 -14.79 5.15
CA MET A 11 -1.46 -14.23 4.00
C MET A 11 -1.94 -14.82 2.67
N ALA A 12 -2.34 -16.10 2.64
CA ALA A 12 -2.99 -16.70 1.47
C ALA A 12 -4.36 -16.06 1.15
N ALA A 13 -5.05 -15.51 2.15
CA ALA A 13 -6.30 -14.79 1.95
C ALA A 13 -6.08 -13.32 1.56
N ALA A 14 -4.99 -12.68 1.98
CA ALA A 14 -4.58 -11.37 1.46
C ALA A 14 -4.30 -11.43 -0.06
N VAL A 15 -3.71 -12.54 -0.55
CA VAL A 15 -3.56 -12.84 -1.99
C VAL A 15 -4.93 -13.06 -2.68
N ALA A 16 -5.94 -13.55 -1.95
CA ALA A 16 -7.30 -13.69 -2.50
C ALA A 16 -8.07 -12.36 -2.55
N VAL A 17 -7.74 -11.39 -1.69
CA VAL A 17 -8.27 -10.02 -1.75
C VAL A 17 -7.58 -9.20 -2.84
N SER A 18 -6.35 -9.55 -3.23
CA SER A 18 -5.66 -9.01 -4.42
C SER A 18 -6.02 -9.73 -5.72
N ALA A 19 -6.86 -10.78 -5.69
CA ALA A 19 -7.39 -11.38 -6.91
C ALA A 19 -8.42 -10.42 -7.52
N CYS A 20 -7.93 -9.50 -8.34
CA CYS A 20 -8.76 -8.55 -9.05
C CYS A 20 -9.83 -9.30 -9.83
N GLY A 21 -11.08 -8.85 -9.75
CA GLY A 21 -12.17 -9.48 -10.51
C GLY A 21 -11.95 -9.26 -12.00
N GLN A 22 -12.38 -10.20 -12.85
CA GLN A 22 -12.24 -10.14 -14.31
C GLN A 22 -12.71 -8.82 -14.94
N ARG A 23 -13.59 -8.06 -14.26
CA ARG A 23 -14.13 -6.78 -14.72
C ARG A 23 -13.21 -5.59 -14.45
N LEU A 24 -12.63 -5.47 -13.25
CA LEU A 24 -11.54 -4.50 -12.99
C LEU A 24 -10.33 -4.83 -13.86
N ILE A 25 -10.07 -6.11 -14.08
CA ILE A 25 -9.01 -6.59 -14.98
C ILE A 25 -9.29 -6.20 -16.43
N TYR A 26 -10.51 -6.38 -16.95
CA TYR A 26 -10.81 -5.98 -18.34
C TYR A 26 -10.64 -4.47 -18.53
N GLU A 27 -10.89 -3.69 -17.48
CA GLU A 27 -10.67 -2.24 -17.48
C GLU A 27 -9.18 -1.90 -17.32
N ALA A 28 -8.42 -2.63 -16.48
CA ALA A 28 -6.97 -2.51 -16.27
C ALA A 28 -6.12 -3.00 -17.45
N SER A 29 -6.51 -4.09 -18.11
CA SER A 29 -5.85 -4.63 -19.30
C SER A 29 -6.04 -3.75 -20.54
N THR A 30 -6.86 -2.70 -20.41
CA THR A 30 -7.01 -1.64 -21.39
C THR A 30 -6.29 -0.35 -21.00
N ASP A 31 -5.41 -0.36 -19.98
CA ASP A 31 -4.56 0.78 -19.65
C ASP A 31 -3.77 1.19 -20.92
N PRO A 32 -4.14 2.33 -21.54
CA PRO A 32 -3.52 2.75 -22.79
C PRO A 32 -2.08 3.24 -22.58
N THR A 33 -1.61 3.44 -21.33
CA THR A 33 -0.22 3.82 -21.05
C THR A 33 0.74 2.63 -21.18
N ILE A 34 0.26 1.41 -20.93
CA ILE A 34 1.00 0.16 -21.08
C ILE A 34 0.89 -0.37 -22.53
N THR A 35 1.44 0.35 -23.51
CA THR A 35 1.60 -0.22 -24.86
C THR A 35 2.68 -1.31 -24.88
N THR A 36 2.28 -2.58 -24.72
CA THR A 36 3.14 -3.74 -24.97
C THR A 36 3.26 -3.98 -26.48
N THR A 37 4.40 -3.62 -27.06
CA THR A 37 4.77 -4.07 -28.41
C THR A 37 5.35 -5.48 -28.33
N VAL A 38 4.50 -6.49 -28.20
CA VAL A 38 4.92 -7.89 -28.40
C VAL A 38 4.91 -8.17 -29.89
N ALA A 39 6.07 -8.01 -30.53
CA ALA A 39 6.28 -8.50 -31.89
C ALA A 39 6.46 -10.02 -31.86
N ASP A 40 5.52 -10.72 -32.50
CA ASP A 40 5.60 -12.15 -32.82
C ASP A 40 6.88 -12.42 -33.64
N SER A 41 7.75 -13.32 -33.17
CA SER A 41 8.99 -13.67 -33.87
C SER A 41 8.93 -15.08 -34.46
N ASP A 42 8.37 -15.17 -35.66
CA ASP A 42 8.66 -16.28 -36.58
C ASP A 42 9.96 -15.99 -37.33
N GLY A 43 10.91 -16.92 -37.27
CA GLY A 43 12.31 -16.68 -37.59
C GLY A 43 12.67 -16.55 -39.08
N ALA A 44 13.69 -15.73 -39.36
CA ALA A 44 14.67 -15.94 -40.42
C ALA A 44 15.95 -15.11 -40.17
N ASN A 45 17.10 -15.76 -40.37
CA ASN A 45 18.47 -15.23 -40.30
C ASN A 45 18.68 -13.88 -41.01
N ALA A 46 19.24 -12.89 -40.30
CA ALA A 46 20.18 -11.92 -40.86
C ALA A 46 21.04 -11.29 -39.76
N THR A 47 22.33 -11.14 -40.05
CA THR A 47 23.37 -10.65 -39.17
C THR A 47 23.38 -9.12 -39.19
N GLU A 48 23.06 -8.45 -38.09
CA GLU A 48 23.36 -7.01 -37.91
C GLU A 48 23.43 -6.65 -36.41
N SER A 49 24.38 -5.78 -36.08
CA SER A 49 24.73 -5.33 -34.73
C SER A 49 23.56 -4.65 -34.00
N PRO A 50 23.44 -4.76 -32.66
CA PRO A 50 22.34 -4.13 -31.95
C PRO A 50 22.56 -2.62 -31.91
N THR A 51 21.71 -1.90 -32.64
CA THR A 51 21.44 -0.49 -32.40
C THR A 51 20.42 -0.44 -31.26
N SER A 52 20.75 0.28 -30.19
CA SER A 52 19.84 0.53 -29.07
C SER A 52 18.54 1.17 -29.57
N PRO A 53 17.35 0.74 -29.11
CA PRO A 53 16.14 1.50 -29.37
C PRO A 53 16.21 2.80 -28.56
N ASP A 54 16.22 3.91 -29.29
CA ASP A 54 16.03 5.26 -28.78
C ASP A 54 14.59 5.36 -28.25
N GLY A 55 14.43 5.18 -26.94
CA GLY A 55 13.16 5.25 -26.23
C GLY A 55 12.80 6.68 -25.84
N SER A 56 12.99 7.65 -26.73
CA SER A 56 12.48 9.00 -26.56
C SER A 56 11.15 9.11 -27.31
N ASN A 57 10.04 8.75 -26.64
CA ASN A 57 8.73 9.20 -27.08
C ASN A 57 8.64 10.73 -26.85
N GLU A 58 9.16 11.48 -27.81
CA GLU A 58 9.20 12.95 -27.90
C GLU A 58 7.80 13.64 -27.97
N ASN A 59 6.72 12.95 -27.61
CA ASN A 59 5.36 13.50 -27.74
C ASN A 59 4.72 14.00 -26.44
N ASP A 60 5.45 14.03 -25.32
CA ASP A 60 5.00 14.67 -24.08
C ASP A 60 5.17 16.20 -24.13
N THR A 61 4.51 16.81 -25.12
CA THR A 61 4.58 18.25 -25.44
C THR A 61 3.51 19.09 -24.73
N ALA A 62 2.77 18.50 -23.79
CA ALA A 62 1.90 19.26 -22.90
C ALA A 62 2.76 20.22 -22.06
N GLN A 63 2.44 21.52 -22.10
CA GLN A 63 3.07 22.49 -21.22
C GLN A 63 2.82 22.04 -19.77
N PRO A 64 3.85 22.01 -18.90
CA PRO A 64 3.66 21.60 -17.52
C PRO A 64 2.65 22.54 -16.86
N GLY A 65 1.67 21.96 -16.17
CA GLY A 65 0.75 22.72 -15.33
C GLY A 65 1.52 23.56 -14.31
N THR A 66 0.91 24.65 -13.85
CA THR A 66 1.51 25.49 -12.81
C THR A 66 0.90 25.17 -11.46
N ILE A 67 1.72 25.08 -10.40
CA ILE A 67 1.21 24.93 -9.04
C ILE A 67 0.88 26.32 -8.48
N SER A 68 -0.38 26.50 -8.10
CA SER A 68 -0.82 27.70 -7.37
C SER A 68 -0.56 27.50 -5.89
N TRP A 69 0.62 27.92 -5.43
CA TRP A 69 1.02 27.82 -4.02
C TRP A 69 0.35 28.88 -3.15
N GLU A 70 -0.20 28.43 -2.02
CA GLU A 70 -0.69 29.29 -0.96
C GLU A 70 -0.06 28.90 0.37
N SER A 71 0.23 29.88 1.23
CA SER A 71 0.69 29.58 2.59
C SER A 71 -0.39 28.81 3.34
N CYS A 72 0.00 27.71 3.99
CA CYS A 72 -0.92 26.86 4.76
C CYS A 72 -0.32 26.45 6.11
N SER A 73 -1.15 25.92 6.99
CA SER A 73 -0.73 25.36 8.28
C SER A 73 -0.85 23.84 8.25
N ALA A 74 0.15 23.18 7.65
CA ALA A 74 0.11 21.74 7.39
C ALA A 74 0.86 20.91 8.45
N GLY A 75 1.97 21.42 9.00
CA GLY A 75 2.77 20.72 10.01
C GLY A 75 3.03 21.54 11.28
N PRO A 76 3.58 20.91 12.33
CA PRO A 76 3.77 21.56 13.63
C PRO A 76 4.97 22.51 13.65
N THR A 77 5.93 22.36 12.74
CA THR A 77 7.14 23.19 12.63
C THR A 77 7.51 23.47 11.17
N GLY A 78 8.06 24.65 10.88
CA GLY A 78 8.48 25.04 9.53
C GLY A 78 7.50 25.99 8.84
N THR A 79 7.81 26.34 7.58
CA THR A 79 6.93 27.14 6.71
C THR A 79 6.38 26.24 5.61
N TYR A 80 5.07 26.25 5.42
CA TYR A 80 4.39 25.38 4.48
C TYR A 80 3.65 26.16 3.42
N GLU A 81 3.66 25.59 2.22
CA GLU A 81 2.79 25.98 1.13
C GLU A 81 2.02 24.75 0.65
N CYS A 82 0.76 24.96 0.31
CA CYS A 82 -0.13 23.94 -0.22
C CYS A 82 -0.60 24.40 -1.60
N GLY A 83 -0.88 23.46 -2.49
CA GLY A 83 -1.36 23.80 -3.82
C GLY A 83 -1.80 22.58 -4.60
N ASN A 84 -2.30 22.82 -5.80
CA ASN A 84 -2.75 21.78 -6.70
C ASN A 84 -2.00 21.81 -8.03
N LEU A 85 -1.81 20.64 -8.62
CA LEU A 85 -1.31 20.46 -9.98
C LEU A 85 -2.28 19.61 -10.78
N ASP A 86 -2.80 20.16 -11.87
CA ASP A 86 -3.62 19.39 -12.79
C ASP A 86 -2.73 18.55 -13.73
N VAL A 87 -3.03 17.26 -13.82
CA VAL A 87 -2.40 16.28 -14.70
C VAL A 87 -3.49 15.54 -15.49
N PRO A 88 -3.25 15.13 -16.74
CA PRO A 88 -4.24 14.38 -17.49
C PRO A 88 -4.48 13.00 -16.88
N PHE A 89 -5.67 12.45 -17.08
CA PHE A 89 -5.93 11.03 -16.82
C PHE A 89 -4.97 10.16 -17.64
N ASP A 90 -4.92 10.42 -18.94
CA ASP A 90 -4.05 9.73 -19.89
C ASP A 90 -3.08 10.73 -20.53
N TYR A 91 -1.77 10.50 -20.36
CA TYR A 91 -0.73 11.31 -21.00
C TYR A 91 -0.71 11.16 -22.52
N ALA A 92 -1.16 10.03 -23.07
CA ALA A 92 -1.29 9.82 -24.51
C ALA A 92 -2.55 10.49 -25.09
N ASN A 93 -3.58 10.71 -24.26
CA ASN A 93 -4.79 11.43 -24.66
C ASN A 93 -5.26 12.42 -23.57
N PRO A 94 -4.62 13.60 -23.45
CA PRO A 94 -4.90 14.56 -22.38
C PRO A 94 -6.32 15.15 -22.36
N SER A 95 -7.12 14.90 -23.40
CA SER A 95 -8.45 15.51 -23.57
C SER A 95 -9.57 14.80 -22.80
N ILE A 96 -9.32 13.62 -22.25
CA ILE A 96 -10.37 12.74 -21.70
C ILE A 96 -10.70 13.01 -20.23
N GLY A 97 -9.86 13.75 -19.52
CA GLY A 97 -10.05 14.06 -18.11
C GLY A 97 -8.74 14.45 -17.43
N THR A 98 -8.85 14.96 -16.20
CA THR A 98 -7.72 15.44 -15.41
C THR A 98 -7.86 15.04 -13.95
N PHE A 99 -6.75 14.65 -13.32
CA PHE A 99 -6.62 14.65 -11.88
C PHE A 99 -6.09 16.01 -11.42
N SER A 100 -6.58 16.51 -10.29
CA SER A 100 -5.97 17.62 -9.56
C SER A 100 -5.21 17.05 -8.38
N LEU A 101 -3.89 16.96 -8.49
CA LEU A 101 -3.01 16.43 -7.46
C LEU A 101 -2.89 17.46 -6.34
N TYR A 102 -3.09 17.04 -5.08
CA TYR A 102 -2.86 17.88 -3.91
C TYR A 102 -1.41 17.77 -3.44
N LEU A 103 -0.76 18.90 -3.17
CA LEU A 103 0.64 18.96 -2.76
C LEU A 103 0.82 19.78 -1.49
N VAL A 104 1.76 19.34 -0.66
CA VAL A 104 2.30 20.10 0.46
C VAL A 104 3.81 20.24 0.27
N ARG A 105 4.28 21.48 0.32
CA ARG A 105 5.70 21.84 0.32
C ARG A 105 6.07 22.45 1.66
N ARG A 106 6.89 21.74 2.44
CA ARG A 106 7.62 22.32 3.56
C ARG A 106 8.89 22.98 3.01
N LEU A 107 9.04 24.28 3.18
CA LEU A 107 10.22 25.01 2.71
C LEU A 107 11.46 24.61 3.50
N ALA A 108 12.61 24.65 2.82
CA ALA A 108 13.90 24.48 3.46
C ALA A 108 14.11 25.54 4.55
N ASP A 109 14.63 25.13 5.71
CA ASP A 109 14.85 26.06 6.83
C ASP A 109 15.97 27.08 6.54
N SER A 110 16.86 26.79 5.57
CA SER A 110 17.93 27.68 5.14
C SER A 110 17.90 27.95 3.62
N THR A 111 17.38 29.11 3.24
CA THR A 111 17.41 29.57 1.84
C THR A 111 18.84 29.71 1.30
N ALA A 112 19.82 30.00 2.16
CA ALA A 112 21.22 30.16 1.77
C ALA A 112 21.93 28.83 1.43
N THR A 113 21.42 27.70 1.93
CA THR A 113 22.01 26.37 1.70
C THR A 113 21.09 25.40 0.99
N ARG A 114 19.95 25.89 0.49
CA ARG A 114 18.97 25.13 -0.29
C ARG A 114 19.66 24.51 -1.52
N ILE A 115 19.47 23.19 -1.66
CA ILE A 115 19.95 22.38 -2.77
C ILE A 115 18.87 22.24 -3.85
N GLY A 116 17.61 22.03 -3.48
CA GLY A 116 16.51 21.73 -4.40
C GLY A 116 15.28 21.20 -3.67
N SER A 117 14.36 20.59 -4.40
CA SER A 117 13.23 19.85 -3.84
C SER A 117 13.52 18.36 -3.62
N MET A 118 12.92 17.79 -2.57
CA MET A 118 12.87 16.37 -2.28
C MET A 118 11.42 15.90 -2.32
N LEU A 119 11.07 15.09 -3.31
CA LEU A 119 9.80 14.37 -3.35
C LEU A 119 9.81 13.25 -2.31
N VAL A 120 8.69 13.10 -1.59
CA VAL A 120 8.53 12.06 -0.55
C VAL A 120 7.25 11.26 -0.75
N ASN A 121 7.31 9.96 -0.47
CA ASN A 121 6.13 9.08 -0.53
C ASN A 121 6.19 8.00 0.58
N PRO A 122 5.12 7.81 1.37
CA PRO A 122 5.08 6.87 2.50
C PRO A 122 4.88 5.41 2.07
N GLY A 123 4.53 5.16 0.82
CA GLY A 123 4.13 3.85 0.35
C GLY A 123 2.64 3.58 0.52
N GLY A 124 2.30 2.35 0.90
CA GLY A 124 0.95 1.82 0.76
C GLY A 124 0.90 0.73 -0.32
N PRO A 125 0.43 1.01 -1.56
CA PRO A 125 -0.11 2.27 -2.11
C PRO A 125 -1.37 2.80 -1.41
N GLY A 126 -1.92 3.93 -1.88
CA GLY A 126 -3.15 4.52 -1.35
C GLY A 126 -2.97 5.46 -0.16
N PHE A 127 -1.77 5.62 0.39
CA PHE A 127 -1.50 6.69 1.35
C PHE A 127 -1.07 7.97 0.63
N GLY A 128 -1.65 9.10 1.05
CA GLY A 128 -1.26 10.42 0.57
C GLY A 128 0.16 10.79 0.96
N GLY A 129 0.96 11.31 0.03
CA GLY A 129 2.35 11.68 0.29
C GLY A 129 2.52 12.96 1.09
N THR A 130 1.48 13.81 1.17
CA THR A 130 1.55 15.06 1.94
C THR A 130 1.83 14.80 3.42
N VAL A 131 1.35 13.67 3.96
CA VAL A 131 1.55 13.27 5.35
C VAL A 131 3.03 13.19 5.76
N VAL A 132 3.93 12.87 4.81
CA VAL A 132 5.38 12.79 5.06
C VAL A 132 6.00 14.19 5.10
N ALA A 133 5.52 15.10 4.25
CA ALA A 133 5.96 16.50 4.27
C ALA A 133 5.45 17.25 5.50
N GLU A 134 4.19 17.00 5.90
CA GLU A 134 3.55 17.54 7.10
C GLU A 134 4.26 17.14 8.40
N GLN A 135 4.84 15.93 8.42
CA GLN A 135 5.54 15.36 9.56
C GLN A 135 7.03 15.16 9.27
N ALA A 136 7.64 16.03 8.47
CA ALA A 136 9.00 15.85 7.97
C ALA A 136 10.02 15.61 9.10
N GLU A 137 9.87 16.25 10.27
CA GLU A 137 10.78 16.07 11.40
C GLU A 137 10.75 14.67 12.03
N TRP A 138 9.69 13.89 11.80
CA TRP A 138 9.60 12.50 12.23
C TRP A 138 10.46 11.59 11.34
N TYR A 139 10.52 11.88 10.05
CA TYR A 139 11.18 11.04 9.04
C TYR A 139 12.60 11.51 8.70
N LEU A 140 12.85 12.81 8.76
CA LEU A 140 14.04 13.44 8.19
C LEU A 140 14.85 14.19 9.25
N SER A 141 16.16 14.08 9.14
CA SER A 141 17.07 14.86 9.98
C SER A 141 16.97 16.36 9.68
N SER A 142 17.29 17.20 10.67
CA SER A 142 17.39 18.66 10.46
C SER A 142 18.31 19.04 9.30
N SER A 143 19.40 18.29 9.09
CA SER A 143 20.34 18.56 7.99
C SER A 143 19.72 18.38 6.59
N LEU A 144 18.68 17.56 6.46
CA LEU A 144 17.90 17.45 5.22
C LEU A 144 16.89 18.59 5.12
N MET A 145 16.14 18.85 6.19
CA MET A 145 15.15 19.94 6.25
C MET A 145 15.76 21.33 6.08
N ASP A 146 17.03 21.53 6.45
CA ASP A 146 17.77 22.77 6.19
C ASP A 146 18.03 23.02 4.70
N ARG A 147 18.15 21.95 3.90
CA ARG A 147 18.70 22.00 2.54
C ARG A 147 17.71 21.64 1.44
N PHE A 148 16.56 21.07 1.77
CA PHE A 148 15.56 20.68 0.78
C PHE A 148 14.20 21.25 1.11
N ASP A 149 13.50 21.71 0.08
CA ASP A 149 12.05 21.82 0.19
C ASP A 149 11.49 20.39 0.16
N ILE A 150 10.80 19.97 1.21
CA ILE A 150 10.20 18.64 1.29
C ILE A 150 8.82 18.73 0.68
N VAL A 151 8.62 18.03 -0.43
CA VAL A 151 7.41 18.08 -1.23
C VAL A 151 6.74 16.71 -1.21
N GLY A 152 5.63 16.63 -0.48
CA GLY A 152 4.72 15.50 -0.54
C GLY A 152 3.56 15.81 -1.47
N TRP A 153 3.07 14.81 -2.17
CA TRP A 153 1.83 14.92 -2.95
C TRP A 153 0.98 13.69 -2.70
N ASP A 154 -0.33 13.87 -2.76
CA ASP A 154 -1.25 12.75 -2.75
C ASP A 154 -1.33 12.19 -4.18
N PRO A 155 -1.00 10.91 -4.42
CA PRO A 155 -1.08 10.35 -5.76
C PRO A 155 -2.48 10.47 -6.36
N ARG A 156 -2.57 10.35 -7.69
CA ARG A 156 -3.86 10.25 -8.39
C ARG A 156 -4.77 9.20 -7.74
N GLY A 157 -6.05 9.53 -7.57
CA GLY A 157 -7.01 8.66 -6.88
C GLY A 157 -6.86 8.56 -5.36
N THR A 158 -5.90 9.25 -4.74
CA THR A 158 -5.56 9.08 -3.32
C THR A 158 -5.73 10.36 -2.51
N GLY A 159 -6.15 10.24 -1.25
CA GLY A 159 -6.10 11.33 -0.27
C GLY A 159 -6.93 12.55 -0.68
N GLN A 160 -6.30 13.72 -0.72
CA GLN A 160 -6.94 14.98 -1.11
C GLN A 160 -6.88 15.26 -2.62
N SER A 161 -6.20 14.42 -3.40
CA SER A 161 -6.22 14.53 -4.86
C SER A 161 -7.59 14.15 -5.42
N THR A 162 -8.02 14.86 -6.46
CA THR A 162 -9.37 14.67 -7.01
C THR A 162 -9.34 14.29 -8.50
N PRO A 163 -10.24 13.40 -8.96
CA PRO A 163 -11.12 12.56 -8.14
C PRO A 163 -10.35 11.52 -7.30
N ALA A 164 -10.84 11.27 -6.08
CA ALA A 164 -10.32 10.26 -5.15
C ALA A 164 -11.12 8.96 -5.31
N VAL A 165 -10.49 7.80 -5.11
CA VAL A 165 -11.18 6.50 -5.16
C VAL A 165 -12.22 6.44 -4.05
N ASP A 166 -13.44 6.03 -4.38
CA ASP A 166 -14.56 5.78 -3.46
C ASP A 166 -15.32 4.53 -3.90
N CYS A 167 -15.30 3.47 -3.11
CA CYS A 167 -15.90 2.17 -3.42
C CYS A 167 -17.05 1.81 -2.49
N ILE A 168 -16.88 1.93 -1.17
CA ILE A 168 -17.83 1.40 -0.19
C ILE A 168 -17.94 2.31 1.04
N ASP A 169 -19.06 2.21 1.74
CA ASP A 169 -19.28 2.97 2.99
C ASP A 169 -19.12 2.10 4.25
N GLU A 170 -19.28 0.77 4.12
CA GLU A 170 -19.38 -0.18 5.24
C GLU A 170 -18.26 -1.23 5.20
N TYR A 171 -17.10 -0.90 5.76
CA TYR A 171 -15.88 -1.71 5.67
C TYR A 171 -15.97 -3.05 6.41
N ASP A 172 -16.65 -3.10 7.57
CA ASP A 172 -16.78 -4.33 8.35
C ASP A 172 -17.50 -5.45 7.57
N GLN A 173 -18.34 -5.11 6.58
CA GLN A 173 -19.00 -6.10 5.69
C GLN A 173 -17.99 -6.86 4.82
N TYR A 174 -16.95 -6.18 4.33
CA TYR A 174 -16.02 -6.72 3.34
C TYR A 174 -14.73 -7.21 4.00
N PHE A 175 -14.20 -6.49 4.99
CA PHE A 175 -12.92 -6.79 5.63
C PHE A 175 -13.06 -7.49 6.98
N GLY A 176 -14.25 -7.42 7.59
CA GLY A 176 -14.54 -8.09 8.86
C GLY A 176 -14.97 -9.56 8.72
N ILE A 177 -14.93 -10.12 7.51
CA ILE A 177 -15.32 -11.51 7.26
C ILE A 177 -14.34 -12.50 7.90
N ASP A 178 -14.84 -13.71 8.18
CA ASP A 178 -13.99 -14.78 8.70
C ASP A 178 -13.07 -15.29 7.59
N SER A 179 -11.77 -15.26 7.87
CA SER A 179 -10.71 -15.60 6.94
C SER A 179 -9.56 -16.28 7.71
N PRO A 180 -9.09 -17.46 7.26
CA PRO A 180 -9.49 -18.22 6.07
C PRO A 180 -10.92 -18.75 6.13
N PRO A 181 -11.55 -19.04 4.97
CA PRO A 181 -12.89 -19.63 4.95
C PRO A 181 -12.89 -21.07 5.47
N ASN A 182 -13.79 -21.36 6.41
CA ASN A 182 -13.90 -22.64 7.10
C ASN A 182 -14.50 -23.78 6.24
N ASP A 183 -15.25 -23.45 5.19
CA ASP A 183 -15.84 -24.42 4.26
C ASP A 183 -16.10 -23.79 2.87
N ALA A 184 -16.63 -24.59 1.95
CA ALA A 184 -16.93 -24.14 0.59
C ALA A 184 -18.00 -23.04 0.52
N ALA A 185 -18.94 -23.00 1.47
CA ALA A 185 -19.98 -21.97 1.50
C ALA A 185 -19.42 -20.63 2.02
N ALA A 186 -18.59 -20.66 3.06
CA ALA A 186 -17.85 -19.50 3.55
C ALA A 186 -16.92 -18.95 2.46
N LYS A 187 -16.25 -19.84 1.71
CA LYS A 187 -15.42 -19.45 0.57
C LYS A 187 -16.24 -18.79 -0.54
N GLN A 188 -17.36 -19.39 -0.94
CA GLN A 188 -18.21 -18.79 -1.97
C GLN A 188 -18.73 -17.42 -1.54
N LYS A 189 -19.12 -17.26 -0.27
CA LYS A 189 -19.53 -15.96 0.28
C LYS A 189 -18.42 -14.91 0.19
N MET A 190 -17.18 -15.29 0.47
CA MET A 190 -16.02 -14.40 0.32
C MET A 190 -15.87 -13.96 -1.14
N ILE A 191 -15.93 -14.89 -2.10
CA ILE A 191 -15.88 -14.59 -3.54
C ILE A 191 -17.01 -13.64 -3.95
N ASP A 192 -18.24 -13.91 -3.52
CA ASP A 192 -19.41 -13.09 -3.84
C ASP A 192 -19.26 -11.66 -3.29
N LEU A 193 -18.77 -11.51 -2.05
CA LEU A 193 -18.51 -10.20 -1.43
C LEU A 193 -17.38 -9.45 -2.11
N THR A 194 -16.31 -10.13 -2.52
CA THR A 194 -15.24 -9.54 -3.32
C THR A 194 -15.79 -9.02 -4.64
N GLN A 195 -16.64 -9.80 -5.34
CA GLN A 195 -17.27 -9.35 -6.58
C GLN A 195 -18.22 -8.16 -6.35
N GLU A 196 -18.97 -8.15 -5.26
CA GLU A 196 -19.81 -7.01 -4.88
C GLU A 196 -18.99 -5.73 -4.64
N PHE A 197 -17.89 -5.82 -3.88
CA PHE A 197 -16.96 -4.70 -3.65
C PHE A 197 -16.45 -4.13 -4.99
N ILE A 198 -16.03 -5.01 -5.89
CA ILE A 198 -15.51 -4.66 -7.20
C ILE A 198 -16.56 -3.94 -8.04
N ASP A 199 -17.78 -4.46 -8.11
CA ASP A 199 -18.86 -3.83 -8.87
C ASP A 199 -19.22 -2.45 -8.30
N GLN A 200 -19.13 -2.25 -6.98
CA GLN A 200 -19.32 -0.94 -6.35
C GLN A 200 -18.18 0.03 -6.70
N CYS A 201 -16.92 -0.39 -6.61
CA CYS A 201 -15.77 0.41 -7.04
C CYS A 201 -15.94 0.90 -8.48
N VAL A 202 -16.23 -0.01 -9.42
CA VAL A 202 -16.40 0.34 -10.84
C VAL A 202 -17.58 1.30 -11.02
N ALA A 203 -18.71 1.05 -10.35
CA ALA A 203 -19.90 1.89 -10.48
C ALA A 203 -19.72 3.31 -9.94
N ARG A 204 -18.96 3.49 -8.84
CA ARG A 204 -18.75 4.80 -8.20
C ARG A 204 -17.66 5.64 -8.85
N ASN A 205 -16.60 5.00 -9.37
CA ASN A 205 -15.42 5.71 -9.89
C ASN A 205 -15.42 5.82 -11.42
N GLY A 206 -16.08 4.90 -12.13
CA GLY A 206 -16.09 4.85 -13.59
C GLY A 206 -14.69 4.74 -14.18
N GLU A 207 -14.46 5.45 -15.28
CA GLU A 207 -13.25 5.33 -16.11
C GLU A 207 -11.94 5.75 -15.39
N MET A 208 -12.01 6.52 -14.30
CA MET A 208 -10.79 7.02 -13.64
C MET A 208 -9.91 5.88 -13.10
N LEU A 209 -10.49 4.73 -12.75
CA LEU A 209 -9.75 3.59 -12.19
C LEU A 209 -8.71 3.05 -13.17
N LYS A 210 -8.88 3.26 -14.48
CA LYS A 210 -7.91 2.80 -15.49
C LYS A 210 -6.63 3.61 -15.51
N TYR A 211 -6.60 4.73 -14.78
CA TYR A 211 -5.57 5.75 -14.92
C TYR A 211 -4.82 6.01 -13.63
N ILE A 212 -4.91 5.14 -12.62
CA ILE A 212 -4.28 5.35 -11.30
C ILE A 212 -3.06 4.44 -11.03
N SER A 213 -2.47 3.84 -12.08
CA SER A 213 -1.31 2.96 -11.97
C SER A 213 -0.04 3.65 -11.42
N THR A 214 0.92 2.83 -10.97
CA THR A 214 2.25 3.29 -10.57
C THR A 214 2.96 4.02 -11.69
N GLU A 215 2.88 3.49 -12.93
CA GLU A 215 3.48 4.12 -14.11
C GLU A 215 2.95 5.53 -14.32
N ALA A 216 1.62 5.69 -14.26
CA ALA A 216 0.99 6.99 -14.45
C ALA A 216 1.34 7.95 -13.30
N THR A 217 1.46 7.45 -12.07
CA THR A 217 1.94 8.23 -10.91
C THR A 217 3.42 8.64 -11.07
N ALA A 218 4.27 7.82 -11.68
CA ALA A 218 5.66 8.16 -11.96
C ALA A 218 5.79 9.28 -13.03
N ARG A 219 4.84 9.38 -13.97
CA ARG A 219 4.74 10.52 -14.91
C ARG A 219 4.30 11.80 -14.21
N ASP A 220 3.44 11.69 -13.20
CA ASP A 220 3.08 12.84 -12.35
C ASP A 220 4.31 13.40 -11.64
N MET A 221 5.24 12.55 -11.20
CA MET A 221 6.49 13.01 -10.58
C MET A 221 7.30 13.91 -11.52
N ASP A 222 7.35 13.62 -12.82
CA ASP A 222 8.00 14.49 -13.81
C ASP A 222 7.22 15.80 -14.02
N SER A 223 5.89 15.73 -14.02
CA SER A 223 5.02 16.92 -14.10
C SER A 223 5.22 17.85 -12.90
N ILE A 224 5.29 17.28 -11.68
CA ILE A 224 5.58 18.00 -10.44
C ILE A 224 6.98 18.62 -10.51
N ARG A 225 8.00 17.86 -10.94
CA ARG A 225 9.37 18.38 -11.11
C ARG A 225 9.40 19.59 -12.03
N ARG A 226 8.76 19.51 -13.21
CA ARG A 226 8.68 20.63 -14.16
C ARG A 226 7.95 21.83 -13.56
N ALA A 227 6.85 21.61 -12.85
CA ALA A 227 6.07 22.66 -12.21
C ALA A 227 6.80 23.34 -11.04
N LEU A 228 7.71 22.62 -10.37
CA LEU A 228 8.63 23.17 -9.37
C LEU A 228 9.81 23.94 -9.99
N GLY A 229 10.02 23.82 -11.29
CA GLY A 229 11.17 24.43 -11.99
C GLY A 229 12.51 23.73 -11.72
N GLU A 230 12.47 22.47 -11.28
CA GLU A 230 13.68 21.69 -10.95
C GLU A 230 14.18 20.94 -12.20
N GLU A 231 15.47 21.06 -12.53
CA GLU A 231 16.06 20.26 -13.63
C GLU A 231 16.13 18.77 -13.24
N LYS A 232 16.51 18.51 -11.98
CA LYS A 232 16.59 17.17 -11.39
C LYS A 232 16.05 17.20 -9.98
N ILE A 233 15.38 16.13 -9.55
CA ILE A 233 14.77 16.05 -8.22
C ILE A 233 15.43 15.00 -7.33
N THR A 234 15.36 15.21 -6.03
CA THR A 234 15.72 14.18 -5.03
C THR A 234 14.46 13.43 -4.62
N TYR A 235 14.55 12.13 -4.37
CA TYR A 235 13.41 11.31 -3.95
C TYR A 235 13.72 10.48 -2.71
N PHE A 236 12.74 10.39 -1.80
CA PHE A 236 12.75 9.46 -0.68
C PHE A 236 11.41 8.71 -0.64
N GLY A 237 11.42 7.41 -0.94
CA GLY A 237 10.23 6.56 -0.93
C GLY A 237 10.35 5.42 0.09
N PHE A 238 9.27 5.20 0.85
CA PHE A 238 9.14 4.08 1.78
C PHE A 238 8.21 3.01 1.20
N SER A 239 8.46 1.72 1.48
CA SER A 239 7.53 0.63 1.11
C SER A 239 7.17 0.68 -0.38
N TYR A 240 5.89 0.69 -0.78
CA TYR A 240 5.46 0.90 -2.18
C TYR A 240 6.10 2.13 -2.85
N GLY A 241 6.42 3.18 -2.09
CA GLY A 241 7.16 4.34 -2.58
C GLY A 241 8.54 3.97 -3.15
N SER A 242 9.14 2.84 -2.75
CA SER A 242 10.35 2.30 -3.38
C SER A 242 10.10 1.85 -4.83
N GLU A 243 8.97 1.20 -5.09
CA GLU A 243 8.56 0.74 -6.43
C GLU A 243 8.17 1.91 -7.32
N LEU A 244 7.40 2.86 -6.78
CA LEU A 244 7.11 4.13 -7.47
C LEU A 244 8.41 4.87 -7.83
N GLY A 245 9.35 4.93 -6.89
CA GLY A 245 10.66 5.54 -7.10
C GLY A 245 11.47 4.83 -8.18
N ALA A 246 11.50 3.49 -8.16
CA ALA A 246 12.16 2.64 -9.14
C ALA A 246 11.55 2.80 -10.55
N THR A 247 10.23 2.92 -10.64
CA THR A 247 9.51 3.19 -11.87
C THR A 247 9.88 4.55 -12.44
N TRP A 248 9.90 5.59 -11.59
CA TRP A 248 10.30 6.94 -12.00
C TRP A 248 11.75 7.01 -12.51
N VAL A 249 12.74 6.43 -11.80
CA VAL A 249 14.14 6.43 -12.28
C VAL A 249 14.30 5.64 -13.60
N THR A 250 13.42 4.68 -13.87
CA THR A 250 13.43 3.89 -15.12
C THR A 250 12.85 4.70 -16.28
N LEU A 251 11.73 5.40 -16.06
CA LEU A 251 11.06 6.20 -17.09
C LEU A 251 11.78 7.53 -17.37
N PHE A 252 12.37 8.15 -16.35
CA PHE A 252 12.95 9.50 -16.43
C PHE A 252 14.37 9.58 -15.81
N PRO A 253 15.33 8.74 -16.24
CA PRO A 253 16.64 8.60 -15.58
C PRO A 253 17.44 9.92 -15.53
N ASP A 254 17.30 10.77 -16.54
CA ASP A 254 18.03 12.05 -16.62
C ASP A 254 17.53 13.11 -15.62
N THR A 255 16.35 12.90 -15.04
CA THR A 255 15.71 13.81 -14.08
C THR A 255 16.10 13.53 -12.63
N VAL A 256 16.96 12.53 -12.41
CA VAL A 256 17.30 12.02 -11.09
C VAL A 256 18.55 12.71 -10.54
N ARG A 257 18.42 13.41 -9.41
CA ARG A 257 19.57 13.92 -8.65
C ARG A 257 20.08 12.87 -7.68
N ALA A 258 19.18 12.31 -6.88
CA ALA A 258 19.44 11.27 -5.89
C ALA A 258 18.12 10.59 -5.52
N ALA A 259 18.17 9.30 -5.18
CA ALA A 259 17.00 8.54 -4.74
C ALA A 259 17.37 7.64 -3.56
N VAL A 260 16.47 7.56 -2.58
CA VAL A 260 16.52 6.61 -1.46
C VAL A 260 15.23 5.79 -1.46
N PHE A 261 15.39 4.48 -1.38
CA PHE A 261 14.31 3.51 -1.33
C PHE A 261 14.44 2.72 -0.02
N ASP A 262 13.54 2.95 0.94
CA ASP A 262 13.57 2.35 2.27
C ASP A 262 12.42 1.34 2.44
N GLY A 263 12.74 0.08 2.79
CA GLY A 263 11.78 -1.03 2.74
C GLY A 263 11.41 -1.40 1.30
N ALA A 264 12.41 -1.76 0.50
CA ALA A 264 12.27 -1.94 -0.95
C ALA A 264 11.38 -3.12 -1.36
N SER A 265 10.46 -2.86 -2.29
CA SER A 265 9.75 -3.87 -3.09
C SER A 265 10.64 -4.33 -4.26
N ASP A 266 10.55 -5.61 -4.64
CA ASP A 266 11.20 -6.12 -5.85
C ASP A 266 10.19 -6.13 -7.01
N PRO A 267 10.29 -5.21 -7.99
CA PRO A 267 9.35 -5.13 -9.10
C PRO A 267 9.48 -6.31 -10.09
N ASN A 268 10.45 -7.20 -9.92
CA ASN A 268 10.61 -8.40 -10.75
C ASN A 268 10.03 -9.66 -10.10
N ALA A 269 9.55 -9.58 -8.86
CA ALA A 269 8.94 -10.71 -8.18
C ALA A 269 7.45 -10.79 -8.53
N ASN A 270 6.96 -12.00 -8.84
CA ASN A 270 5.52 -12.22 -9.00
C ASN A 270 4.76 -12.11 -7.66
N GLY A 271 3.44 -12.01 -7.72
CA GLY A 271 2.59 -11.87 -6.54
C GLY A 271 2.77 -12.99 -5.51
N PHE A 272 2.97 -14.24 -5.94
CA PHE A 272 3.20 -15.37 -5.04
C PHE A 272 4.52 -15.22 -4.26
N ASP A 273 5.62 -14.91 -4.94
CA ASP A 273 6.94 -14.76 -4.34
C ASP A 273 6.98 -13.56 -3.38
N GLN A 274 6.33 -12.45 -3.75
CA GLN A 274 6.16 -11.29 -2.87
C GLN A 274 5.38 -11.65 -1.60
N ALA A 275 4.21 -12.28 -1.73
CA ALA A 275 3.40 -12.71 -0.59
C ALA A 275 4.14 -13.72 0.31
N MET A 276 4.90 -14.64 -0.29
CA MET A 276 5.70 -15.62 0.44
C MET A 276 6.85 -14.96 1.22
N ALA A 277 7.54 -13.98 0.63
CA ALA A 277 8.56 -13.21 1.32
C ALA A 277 7.97 -12.41 2.48
N GLN A 278 6.82 -11.78 2.27
CA GLN A 278 6.12 -11.01 3.29
C GLN A 278 5.66 -11.89 4.46
N LEU A 279 5.07 -13.07 4.18
CA LEU A 279 4.71 -14.06 5.20
C LEU A 279 5.91 -14.41 6.08
N LYS A 280 7.04 -14.77 5.46
CA LYS A 280 8.27 -15.13 6.19
C LYS A 280 8.77 -13.99 7.08
N GLY A 281 8.69 -12.75 6.61
CA GLY A 281 9.06 -11.57 7.38
C GLY A 281 8.18 -11.39 8.62
N PHE A 282 6.87 -11.49 8.46
CA PHE A 282 5.93 -11.37 9.58
C PHE A 282 6.06 -12.52 10.59
N GLU A 283 6.25 -13.76 10.14
CA GLU A 283 6.50 -14.91 11.03
C GLU A 283 7.76 -14.71 11.86
N GLN A 284 8.84 -14.21 11.24
CA GLN A 284 10.08 -13.90 11.96
C GLN A 284 9.85 -12.84 13.05
N GLN A 285 9.04 -11.82 12.79
CA GLN A 285 8.72 -10.82 13.82
C GLN A 285 7.80 -11.36 14.92
N LEU A 286 6.84 -12.20 14.57
CA LEU A 286 5.98 -12.85 15.57
C LEU A 286 6.80 -13.77 16.49
N ASP A 287 7.74 -14.54 15.92
CA ASP A 287 8.68 -15.34 16.69
C ASP A 287 9.57 -14.48 17.57
N ALA A 288 10.04 -13.31 17.10
CA ALA A 288 10.81 -12.37 17.89
C ALA A 288 10.01 -11.80 19.07
N PHE A 289 8.74 -11.41 18.85
CA PHE A 289 7.82 -10.96 19.89
C PHE A 289 7.59 -12.03 20.97
N LEU A 290 7.28 -13.26 20.55
CA LEU A 290 7.04 -14.37 21.47
C LEU A 290 8.32 -14.76 22.23
N ALA A 291 9.48 -14.71 21.59
CA ALA A 291 10.77 -14.98 22.23
C ALA A 291 11.18 -13.88 23.22
N ASP A 292 10.87 -12.61 22.94
CA ASP A 292 11.04 -11.51 23.89
C ASP A 292 10.13 -11.71 25.12
N CYS A 293 8.85 -11.97 24.90
CA CYS A 293 7.90 -12.23 25.97
C CYS A 293 8.32 -13.44 26.83
N ALA A 294 8.82 -14.51 26.23
CA ALA A 294 9.27 -15.71 26.95
C ALA A 294 10.46 -15.45 27.90
N LYS A 295 11.21 -14.35 27.71
CA LYS A 295 12.32 -13.94 28.59
C LYS A 295 11.87 -13.03 29.72
N ARG A 296 10.63 -12.52 29.68
CA ARG A 296 10.09 -11.56 30.64
C ARG A 296 8.96 -12.20 31.44
N PRO A 297 9.19 -12.61 32.71
CA PRO A 297 8.11 -13.08 33.59
C PRO A 297 7.00 -12.05 33.83
N THR A 298 7.26 -10.76 33.54
CA THR A 298 6.28 -9.67 33.58
C THR A 298 5.39 -9.60 32.34
N CYS A 299 5.71 -10.34 31.27
CA CYS A 299 4.89 -10.36 30.06
C CYS A 299 3.49 -10.90 30.37
N ALA A 300 2.43 -10.19 29.99
CA ALA A 300 1.05 -10.55 30.33
C ALA A 300 0.61 -11.90 29.74
N ILE A 301 1.26 -12.36 28.68
CA ILE A 301 1.03 -13.67 28.04
C ILE A 301 2.18 -14.67 28.30
N TYR A 302 3.05 -14.41 29.28
CA TYR A 302 4.27 -15.20 29.57
C TYR A 302 4.05 -16.71 29.62
N ASN A 303 2.91 -17.16 30.14
CA ASN A 303 2.48 -18.57 30.17
C ASN A 303 3.59 -19.54 30.63
N SER A 304 4.16 -19.28 31.80
CA SER A 304 5.27 -20.06 32.39
C SER A 304 6.49 -20.21 31.48
N GLY A 305 6.79 -19.18 30.66
CA GLY A 305 7.89 -19.17 29.71
C GLY A 305 7.54 -19.74 28.34
N ASN A 306 6.26 -20.00 28.08
CA ASN A 306 5.78 -20.51 26.80
C ASN A 306 4.60 -19.68 26.24
N PRO A 307 4.81 -18.39 25.92
CA PRO A 307 3.77 -17.53 25.36
C PRO A 307 3.26 -18.03 24.00
N ALA A 308 4.13 -18.69 23.23
CA ALA A 308 3.80 -19.35 21.97
C ALA A 308 2.60 -20.31 22.12
N ALA A 309 2.61 -21.19 23.12
CA ALA A 309 1.51 -22.13 23.34
C ALA A 309 0.19 -21.42 23.73
N LEU A 310 0.26 -20.30 24.44
CA LEU A 310 -0.94 -19.51 24.76
C LEU A 310 -1.49 -18.80 23.53
N PHE A 311 -0.60 -18.26 22.68
CA PHE A 311 -0.97 -17.65 21.41
C PHE A 311 -1.65 -18.66 20.48
N ASP A 312 -1.05 -19.84 20.28
CA ASP A 312 -1.59 -20.87 19.39
C ASP A 312 -2.95 -21.38 19.87
N LYS A 313 -3.10 -21.55 21.20
CA LYS A 313 -4.39 -21.90 21.80
C LYS A 313 -5.42 -20.81 21.59
N LEU A 314 -5.06 -19.55 21.80
CA LEU A 314 -5.98 -18.42 21.63
C LEU A 314 -6.47 -18.32 20.18
N ALA A 315 -5.57 -18.48 19.19
CA ALA A 315 -5.93 -18.46 17.77
C ALA A 315 -6.96 -19.57 17.42
N GLN A 316 -6.77 -20.79 17.96
CA GLN A 316 -7.72 -21.90 17.80
C GLN A 316 -9.06 -21.65 18.51
N ASP A 317 -9.02 -21.08 19.72
CA ASP A 317 -10.23 -20.76 20.47
C ASP A 317 -11.05 -19.66 19.76
N ILE A 318 -10.38 -18.68 19.14
CA ILE A 318 -11.00 -17.60 18.35
C ILE A 318 -11.64 -18.15 17.06
N ASP A 319 -10.95 -19.05 16.35
CA ASP A 319 -11.49 -19.70 15.15
C ASP A 319 -12.78 -20.49 15.46
N ALA A 320 -12.76 -21.29 16.53
CA ALA A 320 -13.93 -22.03 16.96
C ALA A 320 -15.05 -21.13 17.51
N LYS A 321 -14.70 -19.99 18.11
CA LYS A 321 -15.65 -19.06 18.73
C LYS A 321 -15.11 -17.62 18.70
N PRO A 322 -15.48 -16.83 17.69
CA PRO A 322 -15.08 -15.42 17.59
C PRO A 322 -15.38 -14.63 18.86
N LEU A 323 -14.45 -13.77 19.25
CA LEU A 323 -14.60 -12.99 20.49
C LEU A 323 -15.50 -11.77 20.27
N PRO A 324 -16.37 -11.44 21.23
CA PRO A 324 -17.08 -10.18 21.20
C PRO A 324 -16.08 -9.01 21.31
N SER A 325 -16.35 -7.94 20.58
CA SER A 325 -15.51 -6.74 20.52
C SER A 325 -16.28 -5.51 21.05
N SER A 326 -16.67 -4.59 20.16
CA SER A 326 -17.49 -3.42 20.43
C SER A 326 -18.87 -3.58 19.80
N ALA A 327 -19.90 -2.99 20.41
CA ALA A 327 -21.25 -3.06 19.87
C ALA A 327 -21.32 -2.41 18.47
N GLY A 328 -21.97 -3.09 17.52
CA GLY A 328 -22.09 -2.62 16.13
C GLY A 328 -20.83 -2.78 15.28
N ARG A 329 -19.80 -3.48 15.78
CA ARG A 329 -18.57 -3.79 15.03
C ARG A 329 -18.42 -5.28 14.80
N THR A 330 -17.58 -5.66 13.83
CA THR A 330 -17.23 -7.06 13.59
C THR A 330 -16.67 -7.74 14.86
N PRO A 331 -17.05 -8.99 15.18
CA PRO A 331 -16.35 -9.76 16.22
C PRO A 331 -14.89 -9.98 15.83
N VAL A 332 -14.06 -10.36 16.80
CA VAL A 332 -12.70 -10.81 16.49
C VAL A 332 -12.78 -12.22 15.94
N THR A 333 -12.84 -12.34 14.62
CA THR A 333 -12.63 -13.57 13.84
C THR A 333 -11.15 -13.92 13.75
N GLN A 334 -10.81 -15.05 13.12
CA GLN A 334 -9.42 -15.39 12.88
C GLN A 334 -8.71 -14.34 12.00
N GLY A 335 -9.40 -13.83 10.97
CA GLY A 335 -8.89 -12.76 10.12
C GLY A 335 -8.60 -11.48 10.92
N VAL A 336 -9.56 -11.02 11.74
CA VAL A 336 -9.37 -9.83 12.59
C VAL A 336 -8.23 -10.02 13.57
N PHE A 337 -8.11 -11.20 14.19
CA PHE A 337 -7.03 -11.54 15.10
C PHE A 337 -5.66 -11.42 14.44
N TYR A 338 -5.48 -12.01 13.25
CA TYR A 338 -4.19 -12.01 12.59
C TYR A 338 -3.84 -10.68 11.94
N THR A 339 -4.81 -9.93 11.41
CA THR A 339 -4.58 -8.54 10.97
C THR A 339 -4.11 -7.67 12.14
N ALA A 340 -4.70 -7.82 13.33
CA ALA A 340 -4.26 -7.13 14.54
C ALA A 340 -2.83 -7.52 14.95
N VAL A 341 -2.46 -8.80 14.79
CA VAL A 341 -1.09 -9.27 15.03
C VAL A 341 -0.13 -8.67 14.00
N ILE A 342 -0.47 -8.70 12.71
CA ILE A 342 0.29 -8.12 11.60
C ILE A 342 0.57 -6.64 11.86
N GLN A 343 -0.43 -5.85 12.26
CA GLN A 343 -0.25 -4.44 12.61
C GLN A 343 0.88 -4.25 13.64
N ALA A 344 0.86 -5.05 14.70
CA ALA A 344 1.87 -4.95 15.75
C ALA A 344 3.26 -5.43 15.32
N MET A 345 3.38 -6.16 14.21
CA MET A 345 4.67 -6.60 13.67
C MET A 345 5.38 -5.55 12.82
N TYR A 346 4.71 -4.46 12.42
CA TYR A 346 5.36 -3.33 11.72
C TYR A 346 6.40 -2.63 12.61
N SER A 347 6.19 -2.60 13.93
CA SER A 347 7.10 -1.93 14.86
C SER A 347 7.05 -2.58 16.23
N ASN A 348 8.22 -2.84 16.82
CA ASN A 348 8.32 -3.33 18.20
C ASN A 348 7.76 -2.35 19.25
N THR A 349 7.52 -1.09 18.88
CA THR A 349 6.83 -0.11 19.72
C THR A 349 5.37 -0.49 19.99
N LEU A 350 4.75 -1.32 19.13
CA LEU A 350 3.39 -1.83 19.28
C LEU A 350 3.32 -3.12 20.10
N TRP A 351 4.44 -3.78 20.40
CA TRP A 351 4.46 -5.04 21.14
C TRP A 351 3.80 -4.97 22.53
N PRO A 352 3.98 -3.92 23.34
CA PRO A 352 3.26 -3.79 24.61
C PRO A 352 1.74 -3.69 24.41
N THR A 353 1.29 -3.03 23.33
CA THR A 353 -0.13 -2.94 22.96
C THR A 353 -0.69 -4.31 22.60
N LEU A 354 0.04 -5.08 21.77
CA LEU A 354 -0.34 -6.45 21.42
C LEU A 354 -0.35 -7.39 22.64
N GLU A 355 0.67 -7.31 23.49
CA GLU A 355 0.77 -8.09 24.73
C GLU A 355 -0.48 -7.89 25.62
N ALA A 356 -0.88 -6.63 25.82
CA ALA A 356 -2.09 -6.30 26.58
C ALA A 356 -3.36 -6.77 25.87
N ALA A 357 -3.45 -6.61 24.54
CA ALA A 357 -4.60 -7.06 23.75
C ALA A 357 -4.79 -8.58 23.79
N LEU A 358 -3.71 -9.35 23.68
CA LEU A 358 -3.74 -10.81 23.77
C LEU A 358 -4.15 -11.28 25.17
N ALA A 359 -3.64 -10.65 26.23
CA ALA A 359 -4.06 -10.97 27.60
C ALA A 359 -5.56 -10.67 27.85
N GLN A 360 -6.08 -9.58 27.29
CA GLN A 360 -7.51 -9.27 27.32
C GLN A 360 -8.34 -10.28 26.53
N ALA A 361 -7.84 -10.71 25.37
CA ALA A 361 -8.51 -11.71 24.54
C ALA A 361 -8.60 -13.08 25.24
N VAL A 362 -7.56 -13.49 25.97
CA VAL A 362 -7.61 -14.69 26.85
C VAL A 362 -8.72 -14.57 27.91
N ALA A 363 -8.99 -13.35 28.40
CA ALA A 363 -10.09 -13.08 29.31
C ALA A 363 -11.46 -12.89 28.62
N GLY A 364 -11.55 -13.13 27.31
CA GLY A 364 -12.78 -13.05 26.53
C GLY A 364 -13.12 -11.64 26.02
N ASN A 365 -12.18 -10.69 26.03
CA ASN A 365 -12.38 -9.31 25.59
C ASN A 365 -11.56 -9.00 24.33
N GLY A 366 -12.23 -8.95 23.17
CA GLY A 366 -11.61 -8.71 21.87
C GLY A 366 -11.31 -7.24 21.52
N LYS A 367 -11.66 -6.26 22.39
CA LYS A 367 -11.57 -4.83 22.04
C LYS A 367 -10.14 -4.36 21.73
N GLY A 368 -9.14 -4.89 22.43
CA GLY A 368 -7.75 -4.53 22.18
C GLY A 368 -7.26 -4.99 20.80
N LEU A 369 -7.70 -6.18 20.37
CA LEU A 369 -7.38 -6.72 19.05
C LEU A 369 -8.13 -5.96 17.96
N LEU A 370 -9.43 -5.66 18.16
CA LEU A 370 -10.18 -4.84 17.21
C LEU A 370 -9.56 -3.45 17.02
N ARG A 371 -8.98 -2.84 18.07
CA ARG A 371 -8.27 -1.56 17.94
C ARG A 371 -7.03 -1.67 17.04
N LEU A 372 -6.22 -2.71 17.17
CA LEU A 372 -5.07 -2.94 16.29
C LEU A 372 -5.50 -3.24 14.85
N TYR A 373 -6.61 -3.95 14.68
CA TYR A 373 -7.24 -4.15 13.37
C TYR A 373 -7.71 -2.81 12.75
N ASP A 374 -8.35 -1.95 13.54
CA ASP A 374 -8.77 -0.62 13.13
C ASP A 374 -7.57 0.27 12.77
N GLU A 375 -6.48 0.18 13.54
CA GLU A 375 -5.21 0.85 13.25
C GLU A 375 -4.56 0.39 11.95
N TYR A 376 -4.67 -0.90 11.58
CA TYR A 376 -4.18 -1.42 10.31
C TYR A 376 -4.92 -0.79 9.12
N TYR A 377 -6.25 -0.81 9.17
CA TYR A 377 -7.12 -0.27 8.12
C TYR A 377 -7.41 1.23 8.26
N GLN A 378 -6.64 1.96 9.08
CA GLN A 378 -6.74 3.41 9.25
C GLN A 378 -8.14 3.91 9.65
N ARG A 379 -8.91 3.09 10.37
CA ARG A 379 -10.23 3.50 10.86
C ARG A 379 -10.07 4.58 11.92
N LYS A 380 -10.69 5.74 11.68
CA LYS A 380 -10.64 6.87 12.62
C LYS A 380 -11.49 6.62 13.85
N VAL A 381 -11.24 7.38 14.92
CA VAL A 381 -11.95 7.26 16.20
C VAL A 381 -13.46 7.54 16.07
N ASP A 382 -13.85 8.43 15.17
CA ASP A 382 -15.26 8.71 14.84
C ASP A 382 -15.92 7.61 14.00
N GLY A 383 -15.11 6.67 13.50
CA GLY A 383 -15.52 5.52 12.72
C GLY A 383 -15.54 5.71 11.21
N SER A 384 -15.13 6.88 10.73
CA SER A 384 -14.87 7.10 9.32
C SER A 384 -13.54 6.46 8.87
N TYR A 385 -13.40 6.30 7.56
CA TYR A 385 -12.19 5.87 6.89
C TYR A 385 -11.71 7.01 5.98
N GLY A 386 -10.41 7.06 5.69
CA GLY A 386 -9.98 7.70 4.45
C GLY A 386 -10.22 6.74 3.28
N ASN A 387 -9.64 7.03 2.12
CA ASN A 387 -9.75 6.16 0.96
C ASN A 387 -8.52 5.27 0.75
N GLU A 388 -7.65 5.16 1.75
CA GLU A 388 -6.33 4.55 1.60
C GLU A 388 -6.42 3.07 1.21
N LEU A 389 -7.34 2.33 1.84
CA LEU A 389 -7.53 0.92 1.56
C LEU A 389 -8.14 0.67 0.16
N GLU A 390 -9.07 1.52 -0.26
CA GLU A 390 -9.70 1.38 -1.58
C GLU A 390 -8.73 1.75 -2.69
N ALA A 391 -7.97 2.84 -2.50
CA ALA A 391 -6.89 3.22 -3.41
C ALA A 391 -5.78 2.15 -3.42
N PHE A 392 -5.41 1.59 -2.26
CA PHE A 392 -4.46 0.48 -2.18
C PHE A 392 -4.87 -0.68 -3.09
N LEU A 393 -6.12 -1.14 -2.97
CA LEU A 393 -6.62 -2.26 -3.76
C LEU A 393 -6.70 -1.92 -5.25
N ALA A 394 -7.21 -0.74 -5.59
CA ALA A 394 -7.38 -0.34 -6.98
C ALA A 394 -6.03 -0.16 -7.70
N ILE A 395 -5.05 0.47 -7.04
CA ILE A 395 -3.70 0.67 -7.59
C ILE A 395 -2.99 -0.67 -7.73
N SER A 396 -2.98 -1.49 -6.66
CA SER A 396 -2.33 -2.81 -6.69
C SER A 396 -2.92 -3.70 -7.79
N CYS A 397 -4.22 -3.56 -8.08
CA CYS A 397 -4.87 -4.31 -9.15
C CYS A 397 -4.47 -3.90 -10.57
N LEU A 398 -4.05 -2.65 -10.77
CA LEU A 398 -3.55 -2.19 -12.06
C LEU A 398 -2.09 -2.59 -12.27
N ASP A 399 -1.33 -2.60 -11.18
CA ASP A 399 0.11 -2.83 -11.21
C ASP A 399 0.48 -4.32 -11.18
N ASP A 400 -0.47 -5.22 -10.87
CA ASP A 400 -0.28 -6.67 -10.98
C ASP A 400 -0.72 -7.20 -12.36
N PRO A 401 0.22 -7.50 -13.27
CA PRO A 401 -0.12 -8.07 -14.57
C PRO A 401 -0.53 -9.55 -14.49
N GLU A 402 -0.29 -10.23 -13.36
CA GLU A 402 -0.54 -11.66 -13.18
C GLU A 402 -1.89 -11.91 -12.50
N THR A 403 -2.90 -12.27 -13.29
CA THR A 403 -4.21 -12.61 -12.75
C THR A 403 -4.19 -14.01 -12.13
N SER A 404 -4.43 -14.12 -10.82
CA SER A 404 -4.64 -15.41 -10.16
C SER A 404 -6.11 -15.79 -10.13
N THR A 405 -6.45 -16.96 -10.66
CA THR A 405 -7.77 -17.57 -10.50
C THR A 405 -7.93 -18.15 -9.10
N VAL A 406 -9.18 -18.30 -8.64
CA VAL A 406 -9.49 -18.99 -7.37
C VAL A 406 -8.84 -20.38 -7.29
N ALA A 407 -8.72 -21.09 -8.41
CA ALA A 407 -8.11 -22.41 -8.47
C ALA A 407 -6.57 -22.37 -8.31
N GLU A 408 -5.91 -21.34 -8.84
CA GLU A 408 -4.47 -21.13 -8.64
C GLU A 408 -4.16 -20.78 -7.19
N ILE A 409 -4.96 -19.89 -6.60
CA ILE A 409 -4.84 -19.53 -5.18
C ILE A 409 -5.03 -20.77 -4.28
N ASP A 410 -6.02 -21.62 -4.57
CA ASP A 410 -6.20 -22.89 -3.85
C ASP A 410 -4.99 -23.80 -3.94
N ALA A 411 -4.33 -23.85 -5.11
CA ALA A 411 -3.13 -24.65 -5.31
C ALA A 411 -1.92 -24.10 -4.54
N ASP A 412 -1.95 -22.82 -4.18
CA ASP A 412 -0.89 -22.13 -3.44
C ASP A 412 -1.07 -22.20 -1.92
N VAL A 413 -2.29 -22.33 -1.39
CA VAL A 413 -2.55 -22.45 0.06
C VAL A 413 -1.65 -23.50 0.75
N PRO A 414 -1.48 -24.73 0.23
CA PRO A 414 -0.60 -25.72 0.86
C PRO A 414 0.89 -25.31 0.85
N LYS A 415 1.32 -24.48 -0.11
CA LYS A 415 2.68 -23.98 -0.19
C LYS A 415 2.93 -22.95 0.92
N PHE A 416 1.99 -22.03 1.14
CA PHE A 416 2.03 -21.09 2.27
C PHE A 416 2.03 -21.81 3.62
N ALA A 417 1.18 -22.82 3.79
CA ALA A 417 1.12 -23.60 5.04
C ALA A 417 2.42 -24.39 5.36
N ALA A 418 3.22 -24.68 4.34
CA ALA A 418 4.46 -25.46 4.45
C ALA A 418 5.72 -24.61 4.66
N ALA A 419 5.66 -23.31 4.35
CA ALA A 419 6.76 -22.36 4.44
C ALA A 419 6.94 -21.85 5.86
#